data_AF-G4YKT5-F1
#
_entry.id   AF-G4YKT5-F1
#
_cell.length_a   1.000
_cell.length_b   1.000
_cell.length_c   1.000
_cell.angle_alpha   90.00
_cell.angle_beta   90.00
_cell.angle_gamma   90.00
#
_symmetry.space_group_name_H-M   'P 1'
#
loop_
_entity.id
_entity.type
_entity.pdbx_description
1 polymer ?
#
loop_
_entity_poly.entity_id
_entity_poly.type
_entity_poly.pdbx_seq_one_letter_code
_entity_poly.pdbx_strand_id
1 'polypeptide(L)'
;FFYNAVPRGSICKKAAPALKQSKARITMAPRWFNKKPATLHYFGTEKGWMTGWMYQQWLVGLDESMRSQKRSMLLLVDNTSPHHETGLSLTNVRVEKLPPNTTAKIQPMDQGIIHCIN
;
A
#
# COMPACT_ATOMS: atom_id res chain seq x y z
N PHE A 1 25.88 8.82 7.96
CA PHE A 1 25.04 8.61 9.15
C PHE A 1 24.31 7.28 9.00
N PHE A 2 24.90 6.20 9.52
CA PHE A 2 24.33 4.85 9.45
C PHE A 2 23.45 4.63 10.67
N TYR A 3 22.14 4.42 10.47
CA TYR A 3 21.27 3.95 11.54
C TYR A 3 21.48 2.44 11.69
N ASN A 4 22.14 2.05 12.78
CA ASN A 4 22.23 0.67 13.24
C ASN A 4 20.93 0.31 13.98
N ALA A 5 19.85 0.05 13.23
CA ALA A 5 18.59 -0.43 13.81
C ALA A 5 18.51 -1.95 13.64
N VAL A 6 18.91 -2.69 14.67
CA VAL A 6 18.68 -4.14 14.75
C VAL A 6 17.18 -4.38 14.91
N PRO A 7 16.50 -5.16 14.04
CA PRO A 7 15.09 -5.46 14.20
C PRO A 7 14.89 -6.33 15.47
N ARG A 8 14.34 -5.74 16.54
CA ARG A 8 14.15 -6.43 17.84
C ARG A 8 12.88 -7.26 17.95
N GLY A 9 12.18 -7.53 16.85
CA GLY A 9 10.98 -8.39 16.92
C GLY A 9 10.44 -8.79 15.57
N SER A 10 10.37 -10.10 15.36
CA SER A 10 9.54 -10.70 14.30
C SER A 10 8.06 -10.61 14.69
N ILE A 11 7.18 -10.41 13.70
CA ILE A 11 5.71 -10.53 13.83
C ILE A 11 5.30 -11.91 14.37
N CYS A 12 6.18 -12.91 14.26
CA CYS A 12 6.00 -14.24 14.80
C CYS A 12 6.97 -14.50 15.96
N LYS A 13 6.44 -14.51 17.18
CA LYS A 13 7.17 -14.95 18.40
C LYS A 13 7.24 -16.48 18.55
N LYS A 14 6.56 -17.22 17.68
CA LYS A 14 6.57 -18.69 17.55
C LYS A 14 6.61 -19.03 16.06
N ALA A 15 7.14 -20.20 15.68
CA ALA A 15 7.09 -20.67 14.30
C ALA A 15 5.64 -20.56 13.78
N ALA A 16 5.46 -19.87 12.65
CA ALA A 16 4.15 -19.83 12.00
C ALA A 16 3.76 -21.29 11.70
N PRO A 17 2.54 -21.75 12.06
CA PRO A 17 2.15 -23.15 11.91
C PRO A 17 2.07 -23.60 10.45
N ALA A 18 2.22 -22.67 9.49
CA ALA A 18 2.27 -22.98 8.09
C ALA A 18 3.70 -23.38 7.69
N LEU A 19 3.97 -24.69 7.71
CA LEU A 19 5.02 -25.25 6.86
C LEU A 19 4.67 -24.84 5.41
N LYS A 20 5.59 -24.18 4.71
CA LYS A 20 5.43 -23.83 3.30
C LYS A 20 5.42 -25.12 2.49
N GLN A 21 4.23 -25.70 2.30
CA GLN A 21 4.06 -26.96 1.59
C GLN A 21 4.23 -26.81 0.07
N SER A 22 3.92 -25.63 -0.50
CA SER A 22 4.20 -25.34 -1.90
C SER A 22 4.20 -23.84 -2.18
N LYS A 23 4.84 -23.44 -3.30
CA LYS A 23 4.91 -22.05 -3.79
C LYS A 23 3.59 -21.58 -4.45
N ALA A 24 2.56 -22.44 -4.51
CA ALA A 24 1.40 -22.21 -5.38
C ALA A 24 0.34 -21.28 -4.79
N ARG A 25 0.16 -21.20 -3.47
CA ARG A 25 -0.70 -20.19 -2.83
C ARG A 25 -0.56 -20.24 -1.32
N ILE A 26 -0.12 -19.13 -0.72
CA ILE A 26 -0.36 -18.87 0.70
C ILE A 26 -1.45 -17.81 0.73
N THR A 27 -2.67 -18.19 1.11
CA THR A 27 -3.74 -17.23 1.38
C THR A 27 -3.59 -16.76 2.82
N MET A 28 -2.88 -15.65 3.03
CA MET A 28 -2.86 -14.98 4.33
C MET A 28 -4.05 -14.05 4.42
N ALA A 29 -5.11 -14.48 5.10
CA ALA A 29 -6.13 -13.55 5.55
C ALA A 29 -5.55 -12.71 6.71
N PRO A 30 -5.67 -11.37 6.69
CA PRO A 30 -5.26 -10.56 7.83
C PRO A 30 -6.00 -11.04 9.09
N ARG A 31 -5.30 -11.24 10.21
CA ARG A 31 -5.93 -11.69 11.47
C ARG A 31 -7.08 -10.78 11.94
N TRP A 32 -7.04 -9.51 11.55
CA TRP A 32 -8.06 -8.51 11.86
C TRP A 32 -9.26 -8.55 10.91
N PHE A 33 -9.28 -9.37 9.86
CA PHE A 33 -10.34 -9.36 8.85
C PHE A 33 -11.74 -9.62 9.46
N ASN A 34 -11.83 -10.60 10.37
CA ASN A 34 -13.07 -10.90 11.10
C ASN A 34 -13.44 -9.83 12.16
N LYS A 35 -12.54 -8.89 12.42
CA LYS A 35 -12.72 -7.73 13.33
C LYS A 35 -12.55 -6.42 12.57
N LYS A 36 -12.76 -6.41 11.25
CA LYS A 36 -12.53 -5.24 10.42
C LYS A 36 -13.51 -4.13 10.83
N PRO A 37 -13.04 -2.91 11.14
CA PRO A 37 -13.92 -1.78 11.35
C PRO A 37 -14.81 -1.53 10.13
N ALA A 38 -16.07 -1.12 10.37
CA ALA A 38 -16.99 -0.75 9.29
C ALA A 38 -16.42 0.41 8.45
N THR A 39 -15.65 1.30 9.08
CA THR A 39 -15.02 2.47 8.47
C THR A 39 -13.79 2.15 7.61
N LEU A 40 -13.21 0.95 7.73
CA LEU A 40 -12.01 0.59 6.96
C LEU A 40 -12.40 0.04 5.60
N HIS A 41 -12.16 0.80 4.54
CA HIS A 41 -12.34 0.30 3.18
C HIS A 41 -11.19 -0.65 2.83
N TYR A 42 -11.50 -1.93 2.61
CA TYR A 42 -10.54 -2.96 2.21
C TYR A 42 -10.99 -3.58 0.89
N PHE A 43 -10.13 -3.52 -0.13
CA PHE A 43 -10.35 -4.09 -1.44
C PHE A 43 -9.27 -5.15 -1.72
N GLY A 44 -9.64 -6.24 -2.37
CA GLY A 44 -8.71 -7.32 -2.71
C GLY A 44 -9.04 -7.94 -4.06
N THR A 45 -8.00 -8.41 -4.75
CA THR A 45 -8.13 -9.27 -5.94
C THR A 45 -7.74 -10.71 -5.61
N GLU A 46 -8.16 -11.66 -6.42
CA GLU A 46 -7.81 -13.08 -6.24
C GLU A 46 -6.30 -13.36 -6.24
N LYS A 47 -5.53 -12.48 -6.88
CA LYS A 47 -4.07 -12.57 -6.97
C LYS A 47 -3.35 -11.62 -6.01
N GLY A 48 -4.09 -10.79 -5.26
CA GLY A 48 -3.53 -9.83 -4.32
C GLY A 48 -2.82 -8.62 -4.96
N TRP A 49 -2.92 -8.45 -6.28
CA TRP A 49 -2.33 -7.31 -7.00
C TRP A 49 -3.32 -6.15 -7.08
N MET A 50 -2.77 -4.93 -7.09
CA MET A 50 -3.51 -3.72 -7.41
C MET A 50 -3.92 -3.73 -8.89
N THR A 51 -5.15 -3.29 -9.17
CA THR A 51 -5.64 -3.07 -10.54
C THR A 51 -5.82 -1.58 -10.78
N GLY A 52 -5.78 -1.15 -12.05
CA GLY A 52 -6.02 0.25 -12.40
C GLY A 52 -7.38 0.75 -11.90
N TRP A 53 -8.42 -0.06 -12.06
CA TRP A 53 -9.75 0.27 -11.54
C TRP A 53 -9.75 0.48 -10.02
N MET A 54 -9.13 -0.42 -9.24
CA MET A 54 -9.05 -0.26 -7.78
C MET A 54 -8.26 0.99 -7.38
N TYR A 55 -7.16 1.26 -8.09
CA TYR A 55 -6.36 2.45 -7.87
C TYR A 55 -7.18 3.73 -8.11
N GLN A 56 -7.93 3.78 -9.21
CA GLN A 56 -8.79 4.91 -9.55
C GLN A 56 -9.89 5.14 -8.51
N GLN A 57 -10.59 4.08 -8.07
CA GLN A 57 -11.62 4.20 -7.05
C GLN A 57 -11.05 4.73 -5.73
N TRP A 58 -9.90 4.22 -5.32
CA TRP A 58 -9.20 4.72 -4.14
C TRP A 58 -8.77 6.19 -4.30
N LEU A 59 -8.28 6.58 -5.47
CA LEU A 59 -7.80 7.92 -5.75
C LEU A 59 -8.94 8.97 -5.72
N VAL A 60 -10.13 8.62 -6.23
CA VAL A 60 -11.32 9.49 -6.13
C VAL A 60 -11.70 9.72 -4.68
N GLY A 61 -11.77 8.65 -3.86
CA GLY A 61 -12.08 8.79 -2.43
C GLY A 61 -11.01 9.59 -1.66
N LEU A 62 -9.74 9.46 -2.04
CA LEU A 62 -8.67 10.28 -1.49
C LEU A 62 -8.87 11.76 -1.83
N ASP A 63 -9.19 12.09 -3.08
CA ASP A 63 -9.43 13.46 -3.53
C ASP A 63 -10.64 14.09 -2.81
N GLU A 64 -11.74 13.35 -2.67
CA GLU A 64 -12.91 13.78 -1.89
C GLU A 64 -12.56 14.06 -0.43
N SER A 65 -11.76 13.19 0.18
CA SER A 65 -11.27 13.38 1.56
C SER A 65 -10.42 14.64 1.68
N MET A 66 -9.49 14.87 0.75
CA MET A 66 -8.68 16.09 0.74
C MET A 66 -9.53 17.35 0.53
N ARG A 67 -10.54 17.28 -0.34
CA ARG A 67 -11.49 18.37 -0.59
C ARG A 67 -12.31 18.70 0.66
N SER A 68 -12.83 17.69 1.36
CA SER A 68 -13.58 17.89 2.61
C SER A 68 -12.73 18.53 3.72
N GLN A 69 -11.43 18.21 3.75
CA GLN A 69 -10.46 18.81 4.65
C GLN A 69 -9.95 20.18 4.19
N LYS A 70 -10.35 20.65 2.99
CA LYS A 70 -9.83 21.86 2.33
C LYS A 70 -8.30 21.84 2.19
N ARG A 71 -7.74 20.68 1.85
CA ARG A 71 -6.30 20.47 1.67
C ARG A 71 -6.00 20.06 0.23
N SER A 72 -4.81 20.38 -0.22
CA SER A 72 -4.25 19.85 -1.46
C SER A 72 -3.01 19.00 -1.15
N MET A 73 -2.79 17.96 -1.94
CA MET A 73 -1.66 17.07 -1.77
C MET A 73 -1.00 16.69 -3.09
N LEU A 74 0.30 16.45 -3.02
CA LEU A 74 1.07 15.81 -4.08
C LEU A 74 1.29 14.35 -3.70
N LEU A 75 0.77 13.43 -4.52
CA LEU A 75 0.95 11.99 -4.35
C LEU A 75 2.06 11.50 -5.28
N LEU A 76 3.18 11.07 -4.71
CA LEU A 76 4.26 10.44 -5.46
C LEU A 76 4.04 8.92 -5.50
N VAL A 77 3.92 8.36 -6.71
CA VAL A 77 3.72 6.92 -6.91
C VAL A 77 4.83 6.33 -7.78
N ASP A 78 5.03 5.02 -7.66
CA ASP A 78 5.92 4.30 -8.56
C ASP A 78 5.34 4.25 -9.98
N ASN A 79 6.23 4.15 -10.97
CA ASN A 79 5.82 4.08 -12.37
C ASN A 79 5.39 2.66 -12.74
N THR A 80 4.15 2.31 -12.37
CA THR A 80 3.54 1.03 -12.70
C THR A 80 2.29 1.21 -13.57
N SER A 81 1.94 0.17 -14.31
CA SER A 81 0.78 0.18 -15.21
C SER A 81 -0.57 0.48 -14.51
N PRO A 82 -0.86 -0.05 -13.30
CA PRO A 82 -2.10 0.27 -12.59
C PRO A 82 -2.23 1.74 -12.19
N HIS A 83 -1.14 2.47 -11.99
CA HIS A 83 -1.17 3.85 -11.52
C HIS A 83 -1.46 4.82 -12.67
N HIS A 84 -2.72 4.91 -13.09
CA HIS A 84 -3.14 5.86 -14.12
C HIS A 84 -4.43 6.58 -13.73
N GLU A 85 -4.52 7.84 -14.15
CA GLU A 85 -5.63 8.74 -13.82
C GLU A 85 -6.58 8.94 -15.01
N THR A 86 -6.46 8.10 -16.05
CA THR A 86 -7.23 8.25 -17.29
C THR A 86 -8.72 8.35 -17.01
N GLY A 87 -9.32 9.48 -17.41
CA GLY A 87 -10.75 9.75 -17.22
C GLY A 87 -11.14 10.27 -15.83
N LEU A 88 -10.19 10.54 -14.94
CA LEU A 88 -10.43 11.17 -13.65
C LEU A 88 -10.17 12.68 -13.70
N SER A 89 -11.04 13.44 -13.04
CA SER A 89 -10.88 14.89 -12.82
C SER A 89 -10.66 15.14 -11.33
N LEU A 90 -9.39 15.16 -10.92
CA LEU A 90 -8.97 15.40 -9.53
C LEU A 90 -8.76 16.90 -9.30
N THR A 91 -9.19 17.42 -8.15
CA THR A 91 -9.10 18.85 -7.84
C THR A 91 -8.11 19.17 -6.72
N ASN A 92 -7.88 18.23 -5.82
CA ASN A 92 -7.12 18.41 -4.58
C ASN A 92 -5.93 17.47 -4.48
N VAL A 93 -5.91 16.39 -5.26
CA VAL A 93 -4.78 15.46 -5.39
C VAL A 93 -4.15 15.63 -6.75
N ARG A 94 -2.84 15.91 -6.76
CA ARG A 94 -2.00 15.82 -7.95
C ARG A 94 -1.13 14.58 -7.83
N VAL A 95 -1.15 13.70 -8.82
CA VAL A 95 -0.27 12.52 -8.86
C VAL A 95 0.94 12.81 -9.73
N GLU A 96 2.12 12.42 -9.25
CA GLU A 96 3.34 12.40 -10.03
C GLU A 96 4.00 11.02 -9.94
N LYS A 97 4.47 10.53 -11.08
CA LYS A 97 5.16 9.23 -11.16
C LYS A 97 6.65 9.43 -11.00
N LEU A 98 7.26 8.58 -10.17
CA LEU A 98 8.71 8.47 -10.11
C LEU A 98 9.28 7.99 -11.45
N PRO A 99 10.56 8.25 -11.76
CA PRO A 99 11.19 7.72 -12.96
C PRO A 99 11.08 6.19 -13.06
N PRO A 100 10.98 5.64 -14.28
CA PRO A 100 11.05 4.19 -14.47
C PRO A 100 12.37 3.63 -13.93
N ASN A 101 12.34 2.40 -13.39
CA ASN A 101 13.52 1.69 -12.84
C ASN A 101 14.21 2.36 -11.65
N THR A 102 13.46 3.09 -10.81
CA THR A 102 13.99 3.62 -9.54
C THR A 102 13.98 2.54 -8.44
N THR A 103 14.52 1.36 -8.74
CA THR A 103 14.50 0.21 -7.83
C THR A 103 15.43 0.47 -6.64
N ALA A 104 14.90 0.31 -5.42
CA ALA A 104 15.55 0.33 -4.11
C ALA A 104 16.12 1.67 -3.56
N LYS A 105 16.59 2.63 -4.36
CA LYS A 105 17.26 3.84 -3.77
C LYS A 105 16.33 4.93 -3.25
N ILE A 106 15.16 5.11 -3.86
CA ILE A 106 14.26 6.25 -3.54
C ILE A 106 12.93 5.78 -2.93
N GLN A 107 12.59 4.49 -3.07
CA GLN A 107 11.32 3.96 -2.60
C GLN A 107 11.39 3.63 -1.10
N PRO A 108 10.80 4.44 -0.21
CA PRO A 108 10.93 4.24 1.23
C PRO A 108 10.18 2.98 1.68
N MET A 109 9.15 2.59 0.92
CA MET A 109 8.38 1.36 1.13
C MET A 109 9.23 0.12 0.84
N ASP A 110 10.01 0.14 -0.24
CA ASP A 110 10.98 -0.92 -0.57
C ASP A 110 12.17 -0.95 0.41
N GLN A 111 12.50 0.19 1.02
CA GLN A 111 13.53 0.30 2.06
C GLN A 111 13.06 -0.17 3.45
N GLY A 112 11.84 -0.71 3.54
CA GLY A 112 11.35 -1.33 4.77
C GLY A 112 10.91 -0.33 5.84
N ILE A 113 10.47 0.88 5.47
CA ILE A 113 9.73 1.74 6.40
C ILE A 113 8.32 1.16 6.58
N ILE A 114 8.24 0.06 7.33
CA ILE A 114 7.03 -0.41 8.00
C ILE A 114 7.25 -0.10 9.47
N HIS A 115 7.13 1.19 9.82
CA HIS A 115 7.06 1.57 11.23
C HIS A 115 5.65 1.26 11.72
N CYS A 116 5.46 0.11 12.38
CA CYS A 116 4.23 -0.17 13.12
C CYS A 116 4.21 0.73 14.36
N ILE A 117 3.27 1.68 14.41
CA ILE A 117 2.95 2.42 15.62
C ILE A 117 2.39 1.42 16.64
N ASN A 118 2.94 1.46 17.85
CA ASN A 118 2.61 0.57 18.97
C ASN A 118 1.30 0.98 19.63
#